data_AF-A0A6C0IEF4-F1
#
_entry.id   AF-A0A6C0IEF4-F1
#
_cell.length_a   1.000
_cell.length_b   1.000
_cell.length_c   1.000
_cell.angle_alpha   90.00
_cell.angle_beta   90.00
_cell.angle_gamma   90.00
#
_symmetry.space_group_name_H-M   'P 1'
#
loop_
_entity.id
_entity.type
_entity.pdbx_description
1 polymer ?
#
loop_
_entity_poly.entity_id
_entity_poly.type
_entity_poly.pdbx_seq_one_letter_code
_entity_poly.pdbx_strand_id
1 'polypeptide(L)'
;MLVNTNTYIPKELINIILEYDGRIKYRKGKYVNIIHIFDPRKNIINQIIAKKLEIINSILFDIFDDSMFYFEFGFDIDNRIGLCFDYNFSYANKFEICYYDTRNGIEQIRTYL
;
A
#
# COMPACT_ATOMS: atom_id res chain seq x y z
N MET A 1 -15.22 16.09 18.62
CA MET A 1 -15.30 16.87 17.36
C MET A 1 -15.56 15.89 16.24
N LEU A 2 -16.66 16.02 15.51
CA LEU A 2 -16.93 15.18 14.34
C LEU A 2 -16.17 15.79 13.15
N VAL A 3 -15.13 15.11 12.66
CA VAL A 3 -14.42 15.51 11.44
C VAL A 3 -15.32 15.18 10.27
N ASN A 4 -15.91 16.19 9.66
CA ASN A 4 -16.75 16.05 8.48
C ASN A 4 -15.83 15.91 7.25
N THR A 5 -15.42 14.69 6.91
CA THR A 5 -14.60 14.43 5.72
C THR A 5 -15.51 14.25 4.49
N ASN A 6 -16.11 15.34 4.02
CA ASN A 6 -16.63 15.39 2.66
C ASN A 6 -15.44 15.51 1.71
N THR A 7 -14.76 14.40 1.43
CA THR A 7 -13.70 14.32 0.42
C THR A 7 -14.33 14.39 -0.97
N TYR A 8 -14.73 15.59 -1.37
CA TYR A 8 -15.13 15.87 -2.73
C TYR A 8 -13.89 15.97 -3.62
N ILE A 9 -13.72 15.00 -4.51
CA ILE A 9 -12.69 15.05 -5.55
C ILE A 9 -13.31 15.64 -6.81
N PRO A 10 -12.80 16.78 -7.33
CA PRO A 10 -13.23 17.35 -8.61
C PRO A 10 -13.23 16.32 -9.74
N LYS A 11 -14.26 16.36 -10.61
CA LYS A 11 -14.42 15.41 -11.72
C LYS A 11 -13.22 15.40 -12.66
N GLU A 12 -12.59 16.55 -12.86
CA GLU A 12 -11.39 16.72 -13.67
C GLU A 12 -10.22 15.90 -13.11
N LEU A 13 -10.05 15.89 -11.78
CA LEU A 13 -9.02 15.09 -11.12
C LEU A 13 -9.32 13.59 -11.20
N ILE A 14 -10.59 13.19 -11.06
CA ILE A 14 -11.01 11.79 -11.24
C ILE A 14 -10.66 11.32 -12.67
N ASN A 15 -10.94 12.14 -13.69
CA ASN A 15 -10.60 11.82 -15.07
C ASN A 15 -9.09 11.63 -15.25
N ILE A 16 -8.26 12.54 -14.72
CA ILE A 16 -6.80 12.47 -14.83
C ILE A 16 -6.27 11.20 -14.15
N ILE A 17 -6.75 10.87 -12.95
CA ILE A 17 -6.34 9.68 -12.19
C ILE A 17 -6.69 8.40 -12.97
N LEU A 18 -7.90 8.31 -13.50
CA LEU A 18 -8.36 7.13 -14.24
C LEU A 18 -7.68 6.99 -15.61
N GLU A 19 -7.33 8.11 -16.26
CA GLU A 19 -6.56 8.10 -17.50
C GLU A 19 -5.08 7.73 -17.26
N TYR A 20 -4.51 8.12 -16.12
CA TYR A 20 -3.15 7.71 -15.71
C TYR A 20 -3.04 6.19 -15.48
N ASP A 21 -4.11 5.53 -15.02
CA ASP A 21 -4.15 4.05 -14.95
C ASP A 21 -4.02 3.39 -16.33
N GLY A 22 -4.19 4.14 -17.43
CA GLY A 22 -3.93 3.70 -18.80
C GLY A 22 -4.92 2.67 -19.36
N ARG A 23 -5.94 2.30 -18.56
CA ARG A 23 -6.99 1.34 -18.92
C ARG A 23 -8.31 2.01 -19.22
N ILE A 24 -8.54 3.20 -18.66
CA ILE A 24 -9.82 3.89 -18.72
C ILE A 24 -9.60 5.23 -19.41
N LYS A 25 -10.53 5.61 -20.29
CA LYS A 25 -10.55 6.93 -20.90
C LYS A 25 -11.92 7.55 -20.78
N TYR A 26 -12.00 8.84 -20.52
CA TYR A 26 -13.28 9.55 -20.52
C TYR A 26 -13.62 10.00 -21.95
N ARG A 27 -14.75 9.54 -22.49
CA ARG A 27 -15.25 9.94 -23.82
C ARG A 27 -16.75 10.11 -23.80
N LYS A 28 -17.25 11.23 -24.36
CA LYS A 28 -18.69 11.51 -24.53
C LYS A 28 -19.51 11.30 -23.25
N GLY A 29 -18.99 11.76 -22.11
CA GLY A 29 -19.71 11.66 -20.84
C GLY A 29 -19.56 10.32 -20.10
N LYS A 30 -18.82 9.34 -20.64
CA LYS A 30 -18.69 7.99 -20.07
C LYS A 30 -17.22 7.55 -19.99
N TYR A 31 -16.91 6.75 -18.97
CA TYR A 31 -15.64 6.04 -18.88
C TYR A 31 -15.70 4.76 -19.71
N VAL A 32 -14.70 4.56 -20.57
CA VAL A 32 -14.58 3.37 -21.41
C VAL A 32 -13.24 2.69 -21.19
N ASN A 33 -13.24 1.36 -21.19
CA ASN A 33 -12.01 0.59 -21.19
C ASN A 33 -11.35 0.72 -22.57
N ILE A 34 -10.08 1.15 -22.61
CA ILE A 34 -9.32 1.32 -23.85
C ILE A 34 -8.45 0.11 -24.20
N ILE A 35 -8.37 -0.88 -23.30
CA ILE A 35 -7.67 -2.14 -23.55
C ILE A 35 -8.64 -3.11 -24.20
N HIS A 36 -8.32 -3.53 -25.42
CA HIS A 36 -9.11 -4.51 -26.15
C HIS A 36 -9.11 -5.86 -25.41
N ILE A 37 -10.16 -6.66 -25.59
CA ILE A 37 -10.31 -7.95 -24.91
C ILE A 37 -9.16 -8.94 -25.21
N PHE A 38 -8.54 -8.81 -26.39
CA PHE A 38 -7.40 -9.62 -26.86
C PHE A 38 -6.05 -8.90 -26.78
N ASP A 39 -5.99 -7.75 -26.12
CA ASP A 39 -4.73 -7.01 -25.96
C ASP A 39 -3.77 -7.79 -25.05
N PRO A 40 -2.50 -8.00 -25.44
CA PRO A 40 -1.54 -8.77 -24.64
C PRO A 40 -1.27 -8.16 -23.26
N ARG A 41 -1.45 -6.85 -23.10
CA ARG A 41 -1.29 -6.16 -21.80
C ARG A 41 -2.32 -6.63 -20.77
N LYS A 42 -3.46 -7.18 -21.21
CA LYS A 42 -4.50 -7.72 -20.32
C LYS A 42 -3.95 -8.84 -19.44
N ASN A 43 -3.10 -9.71 -19.97
CA ASN A 43 -2.50 -10.81 -19.20
C ASN A 43 -1.59 -10.29 -18.10
N ILE A 44 -0.78 -9.26 -18.39
CA ILE A 44 0.10 -8.60 -17.42
C ILE A 44 -0.72 -7.90 -16.34
N ILE A 45 -1.75 -7.16 -16.74
CA ILE A 45 -2.63 -6.42 -15.83
C ILE A 45 -3.40 -7.36 -14.91
N ASN A 46 -3.91 -8.49 -15.43
CA ASN A 46 -4.63 -9.46 -14.61
C ASN A 46 -3.75 -10.01 -13.49
N GLN A 47 -2.48 -10.30 -13.76
CA GLN A 47 -1.54 -10.75 -12.74
C GLN A 47 -1.29 -9.66 -11.68
N ILE A 48 -1.16 -8.40 -12.10
CA ILE A 48 -1.00 -7.26 -11.18
C ILE A 48 -2.25 -7.08 -10.31
N ILE A 49 -3.45 -7.14 -10.90
CA ILE A 49 -4.72 -7.04 -10.16
C ILE A 49 -4.84 -8.20 -9.16
N ALA A 50 -4.56 -9.43 -9.57
CA ALA A 50 -4.60 -10.60 -8.70
C ALA A 50 -3.68 -10.43 -7.48
N LYS A 51 -2.42 -10.01 -7.69
CA LYS A 51 -1.48 -9.72 -6.61
C LYS A 51 -1.96 -8.59 -5.69
N LYS A 52 -2.54 -7.53 -6.25
CA LYS A 52 -3.10 -6.42 -5.44
C LYS A 52 -4.29 -6.90 -4.58
N LEU A 53 -5.16 -7.74 -5.13
CA LEU A 53 -6.28 -8.33 -4.39
C LEU A 53 -5.79 -9.27 -3.30
N GLU A 54 -4.76 -10.08 -3.56
CA GLU A 54 -4.12 -10.94 -2.57
C GLU A 54 -3.56 -10.14 -1.40
N ILE A 55 -2.81 -9.07 -1.67
CA ILE A 55 -2.27 -8.15 -0.65
C ILE A 55 -3.39 -7.45 0.12
N ILE A 56 -4.43 -6.96 -0.57
CA ILE A 56 -5.57 -6.31 0.09
C ILE A 56 -6.28 -7.31 1.01
N ASN A 57 -6.51 -8.54 0.55
CA ASN A 57 -7.16 -9.56 1.36
C ASN A 57 -6.30 -9.96 2.55
N SER A 58 -4.97 -10.09 2.41
CA SER A 58 -4.10 -10.37 3.54
C SER A 58 -4.14 -9.24 4.58
N ILE A 59 -4.07 -7.98 4.12
CA ILE A 59 -4.19 -6.81 5.00
C ILE A 59 -5.57 -6.73 5.66
N LEU A 60 -6.65 -7.02 4.92
CA LEU A 60 -8.01 -6.97 5.46
C LEU A 60 -8.27 -8.05 6.51
N PHE A 61 -7.64 -9.23 6.41
CA PHE A 61 -7.70 -10.24 7.46
C PHE A 61 -7.02 -9.77 8.76
N ASP A 62 -6.00 -8.92 8.67
CA ASP A 62 -5.29 -8.35 9.83
C ASP A 62 -6.00 -7.12 10.44
N ILE A 63 -6.99 -6.52 9.75
CA ILE A 63 -7.70 -5.32 10.22
C ILE A 63 -8.87 -5.64 11.18
N PHE A 64 -9.32 -6.89 11.27
CA PHE A 64 -10.49 -7.25 12.09
C PHE A 64 -10.20 -7.45 13.58
N ASP A 65 -8.94 -7.39 14.02
CA ASP A 65 -8.57 -7.28 15.44
C ASP A 65 -7.57 -6.12 15.62
N ASP A 66 -7.98 -5.11 16.40
CA ASP A 66 -7.14 -4.05 16.95
C ASP A 66 -6.05 -3.45 16.04
N SER A 67 -6.44 -2.66 15.03
CA SER A 67 -5.59 -1.82 14.14
C SER A 67 -4.09 -1.89 14.45
N MET A 68 -3.44 -2.98 14.08
CA MET A 68 -2.03 -3.24 14.30
C MET A 68 -1.37 -3.49 12.95
N PHE A 69 -0.13 -3.06 12.82
CA PHE A 69 0.64 -3.40 11.64
C PHE A 69 2.11 -3.55 11.98
N TYR A 70 2.74 -4.49 11.28
CA TYR A 70 4.17 -4.65 11.28
C TYR A 70 4.63 -4.77 9.83
N PHE A 71 5.62 -3.99 9.43
CA PHE A 71 6.33 -4.24 8.19
C PHE A 71 7.80 -3.84 8.30
N GLU A 72 8.64 -4.55 7.56
CA GLU A 72 10.08 -4.39 7.56
C GLU A 72 10.63 -4.25 6.14
N PHE A 73 11.72 -3.51 6.03
CA PHE A 73 12.49 -3.40 4.79
C PHE A 73 13.97 -3.59 5.11
N GLY A 74 14.57 -4.61 4.48
CA GLY A 74 16.02 -4.75 4.44
C GLY A 74 16.64 -3.75 3.47
N PHE A 75 17.83 -3.25 3.77
CA PHE A 75 18.57 -2.40 2.85
C PHE A 75 19.32 -3.24 1.81
N ASP A 76 19.33 -2.80 0.55
CA ASP A 76 19.99 -3.52 -0.54
C ASP A 76 21.50 -3.71 -0.32
N ILE A 77 22.13 -2.82 0.44
CA ILE A 77 23.56 -2.90 0.75
C ILE A 77 23.91 -4.12 1.62
N ASP A 78 22.98 -4.53 2.50
CA ASP A 78 23.13 -5.69 3.36
C ASP A 78 21.76 -6.06 3.95
N ASN A 79 21.28 -7.27 3.68
CA ASN A 79 19.98 -7.74 4.16
C ASN A 79 19.92 -7.94 5.69
N ARG A 80 21.06 -7.83 6.38
CA ARG A 80 21.17 -7.89 7.84
C ARG A 80 20.89 -6.57 8.54
N ILE A 81 20.78 -5.48 7.78
CA ILE A 81 20.40 -4.16 8.29
C ILE A 81 19.11 -3.68 7.64
N GLY A 82 18.31 -2.93 8.38
CA GLY A 82 17.05 -2.43 7.85
C GLY A 82 16.24 -1.62 8.84
N LEU A 83 15.00 -1.35 8.47
CA LEU A 83 14.01 -0.67 9.31
C LEU A 83 12.78 -1.54 9.45
N CYS A 84 12.21 -1.57 10.65
CA CYS A 84 10.85 -2.01 10.86
C CYS A 84 9.99 -0.87 11.42
N PHE A 85 8.72 -0.94 11.03
CA PHE A 85 7.64 -0.07 11.48
C PHE A 85 6.61 -0.95 12.15
N ASP A 86 6.34 -0.65 13.40
CA ASP A 86 5.45 -1.41 14.27
C ASP A 86 4.43 -0.43 14.86
N TYR A 87 3.14 -0.72 14.67
CA TYR A 87 2.07 -0.09 15.41
C TYR A 87 1.26 -1.17 16.12
N ASN A 88 1.11 -1.02 17.43
CA ASN A 88 0.32 -1.93 18.27
C ASN A 88 0.79 -3.41 18.29
N PHE A 89 1.95 -3.74 17.70
CA PHE A 89 2.43 -5.11 17.65
C PHE A 89 3.34 -5.42 18.86
N SER A 90 4.33 -4.57 19.15
CA SER A 90 5.19 -4.73 20.34
C SER A 90 4.61 -4.07 21.59
N TYR A 91 3.94 -2.93 21.43
CA TYR A 91 3.37 -2.15 22.54
C TYR A 91 2.03 -1.54 22.16
N ALA A 92 1.04 -1.67 23.06
CA ALA A 92 -0.29 -1.12 22.84
C ALA A 92 -0.27 0.42 22.71
N ASN A 93 -0.94 0.92 21.68
CA ASN A 93 -1.07 2.32 21.28
C ASN A 93 0.27 3.04 21.11
N LYS A 94 1.27 2.37 20.54
CA LYS A 94 2.57 2.97 20.21
C LYS A 94 2.96 2.66 18.78
N PHE A 95 3.49 3.68 18.12
CA PHE A 95 4.17 3.52 16.84
C PHE A 95 5.68 3.51 17.08
N GLU A 96 6.33 2.41 16.78
CA GLU A 96 7.78 2.23 16.83
C GLU A 96 8.37 2.26 15.42
N ILE A 97 9.45 3.02 15.28
CA ILE A 97 10.39 2.91 14.16
C ILE A 97 11.68 2.35 14.74
N CYS A 98 12.11 1.19 14.25
CA CYS A 98 13.30 0.51 14.73
C CYS A 98 14.26 0.24 13.59
N TYR A 99 15.48 0.78 13.70
CA TYR A 99 16.61 0.33 12.92
C TYR A 99 17.17 -0.93 13.57
N TYR A 100 17.36 -1.98 12.79
CA TYR A 100 18.02 -3.20 13.23
C TYR A 100 19.33 -3.41 12.47
N ASP A 101 20.33 -3.92 13.18
CA ASP A 101 21.59 -4.40 12.62
C ASP A 101 21.90 -5.77 13.22
N THR A 102 21.99 -6.78 12.36
CA THR A 102 22.28 -8.17 12.78
C THR A 102 23.67 -8.64 12.40
N ARG A 103 24.55 -7.75 11.89
CA ARG A 103 25.87 -8.12 11.36
C ARG A 103 26.82 -8.65 12.43
N ASN A 104 26.72 -8.12 13.65
CA ASN A 104 27.61 -8.44 14.78
C ASN A 104 26.83 -8.81 16.06
N GLY A 105 25.73 -9.56 15.89
CA GLY A 105 24.70 -9.70 16.92
C GLY A 105 23.56 -8.71 16.68
N ILE A 106 22.55 -8.70 17.55
CA ILE A 106 21.35 -7.88 17.37
C ILE A 106 21.58 -6.53 18.05
N GLU A 107 21.73 -5.48 17.24
CA GLU A 107 21.66 -4.09 17.68
C GLU A 107 20.36 -3.46 17.17
N GLN A 108 19.69 -2.69 18.03
CA GLN A 108 18.44 -2.02 17.69
C GLN A 108 18.43 -0.59 18.20
N ILE A 109 18.09 0.35 17.32
CA ILE A 109 17.89 1.76 17.65
C ILE A 109 16.41 2.06 17.41
N ARG A 110 15.71 2.41 18.48
CA ARG A 110 14.24 2.56 18.49
C ARG A 110 13.83 3.99 18.75
N THR A 111 12.82 4.45 18.03
CA THR A 111 12.11 5.71 18.29
C THR A 111 10.62 5.40 18.36
N TYR A 112 9.94 6.00 19.33
CA TYR A 112 8.49 5.86 19.50
C TYR A 112 7.81 7.21 19.22
N LEU A 113 6.72 7.20 18.45
CA LEU A 113 5.84 8.34 18.20
C LEU A 113 4.50 8.17 18.91
#